data_AF-A0A3M5RGN7-F1
#
_entry.id   AF-A0A3M5RGN7-F1
#
_cell.length_a   1.000
_cell.length_b   1.000
_cell.length_c   1.000
_cell.angle_alpha   90.00
_cell.angle_beta   90.00
_cell.angle_gamma   90.00
#
_symmetry.space_group_name_H-M   'P 1'
#
loop_
_entity.id
_entity.type
_entity.pdbx_description
1 polymer ?
#
loop_
_entity_poly.entity_id
_entity_poly.type
_entity_poly.pdbx_seq_one_letter_code
_entity_poly.pdbx_strand_id
1 'polypeptide(L)'
;MHTYGRRLNWHPHVHLSVTAGGLDEQGVWKNLSFHKEALRRRWMWLVRDYLLGQPLSRLTMPPQLAHILCESDWHRLILTAGGQHWHIHLSKKTENG
;
A
#
# COMPACT_ATOMS: atom_id res chain seq x y z
N MET A 1 4.46 2.73 10.35
CA MET A 1 3.27 3.33 9.68
C MET A 1 3.09 4.72 10.23
N HIS A 2 2.75 5.68 9.36
CA HIS A 2 2.52 7.07 9.74
C HIS A 2 1.21 7.55 9.14
N THR A 3 0.52 8.44 9.84
CA THR A 3 -0.75 9.04 9.41
C THR A 3 -0.60 10.46 8.90
N TYR A 4 0.45 11.17 9.35
CA TYR A 4 0.69 12.58 9.04
C TYR A 4 1.99 12.78 8.26
N GLY A 5 1.99 13.78 7.37
CA GLY A 5 3.17 14.24 6.67
C GLY A 5 3.99 15.24 7.48
N ARG A 6 5.09 15.73 6.91
CA ARG A 6 6.00 16.72 7.56
C ARG A 6 5.29 18.00 8.00
N ARG A 7 4.22 18.41 7.31
CA ARG A 7 3.41 19.59 7.64
C ARG A 7 2.18 19.26 8.51
N LEU A 8 2.12 18.06 9.10
CA LEU A 8 0.98 17.55 9.89
C LEU A 8 -0.35 17.46 9.12
N ASN A 9 -0.31 17.54 7.78
CA ASN A 9 -1.47 17.23 6.94
C ASN A 9 -1.68 15.72 6.87
N TRP A 10 -2.95 15.30 6.68
CA TRP A 10 -3.30 13.90 6.47
C TRP A 10 -2.53 13.32 5.28
N HIS A 11 -1.65 12.37 5.55
CA HIS A 11 -0.78 11.75 4.56
C HIS A 11 -0.37 10.35 5.04
N PRO A 12 -1.31 9.40 5.09
CA PRO A 12 -1.03 8.06 5.58
C PRO A 12 -0.04 7.33 4.66
N HIS A 13 1.05 6.84 5.22
CA HIS A 13 2.10 6.15 4.48
C HIS A 13 2.83 5.11 5.34
N VAL A 14 3.51 4.18 4.69
CA VAL A 14 4.28 3.11 5.31
C VAL A 14 5.71 3.19 4.78
N HIS A 15 6.70 3.16 5.67
CA HIS A 15 8.09 2.93 5.31
C HIS A 15 8.40 1.44 5.45
N LEU A 16 9.02 0.88 4.42
CA LEU A 16 9.44 -0.51 4.39
C LEU A 16 10.91 -0.54 3.99
N SER A 17 11.73 -1.14 4.85
CA SER A 17 13.15 -1.41 4.55
C SER A 17 13.28 -2.86 4.17
N VAL A 18 13.86 -3.11 2.99
CA VAL A 18 14.10 -4.44 2.46
C VAL A 18 15.54 -4.52 1.98
N THR A 19 16.11 -5.72 2.02
CA THR A 19 17.39 -5.98 1.38
C THR A 19 17.25 -5.88 -0.14
N ALA A 20 18.23 -5.28 -0.82
CA ALA A 20 18.28 -5.24 -2.29
C ALA A 20 18.79 -6.58 -2.88
N GLY A 21 18.45 -7.69 -2.24
CA GLY A 21 18.94 -9.03 -2.54
C GLY A 21 18.58 -10.05 -1.46
N GLY A 22 18.92 -11.31 -1.72
CA GLY A 22 18.71 -12.42 -0.79
C GLY A 22 19.54 -13.64 -1.21
N LEU A 23 19.61 -14.64 -0.34
CA LEU A 23 20.29 -15.90 -0.65
C LEU A 23 19.41 -16.78 -1.53
N ASP A 24 20.00 -17.46 -2.51
CA ASP A 24 19.36 -18.60 -3.18
C ASP A 24 19.44 -19.87 -2.32
N GLU A 25 18.90 -20.97 -2.86
CA GLU A 25 18.87 -22.27 -2.17
C GLU A 25 20.27 -22.82 -1.85
N GLN A 26 21.30 -22.36 -2.55
CA GLN A 26 22.70 -22.75 -2.34
C GLN A 26 23.42 -21.78 -1.38
N GLY A 27 22.73 -20.80 -0.81
CA GLY A 27 23.32 -19.82 0.10
C GLY A 27 24.11 -18.73 -0.63
N VAL A 28 23.92 -18.53 -1.93
CA VAL A 28 24.61 -17.50 -2.71
C VAL A 28 23.75 -16.24 -2.79
N TRP A 29 24.33 -15.08 -2.47
CA TRP A 29 23.63 -13.80 -2.57
C TRP A 29 23.28 -13.44 -4.02
N LYS A 30 22.01 -13.12 -4.26
CA LYS A 30 21.49 -12.59 -5.52
C LYS A 30 20.95 -11.19 -5.29
N ASN A 31 21.34 -10.27 -6.15
CA ASN A 31 20.80 -8.91 -6.14
C ASN A 31 19.38 -8.89 -6.71
N LEU A 32 18.52 -8.11 -6.09
CA LEU A 32 17.16 -7.85 -6.54
C LEU A 32 17.03 -6.40 -6.96
N SER A 33 16.29 -6.17 -8.05
CA SER A 33 15.90 -4.84 -8.48
C SER A 33 14.38 -4.68 -8.39
N PHE A 34 13.95 -3.47 -8.09
CA PHE A 34 12.54 -3.16 -7.87
C PHE A 34 12.01 -2.24 -8.95
N HIS A 35 11.02 -2.71 -9.70
CA HIS A 35 10.37 -1.89 -10.72
C HIS A 35 9.25 -1.06 -10.08
N LYS A 36 9.49 0.25 -9.90
CA LYS A 36 8.58 1.19 -9.22
C LYS A 36 7.13 1.07 -9.67
N GLU A 37 6.85 1.09 -10.99
CA GLU A 37 5.47 1.04 -11.50
C GLU A 37 4.82 -0.33 -11.35
N ALA A 38 5.61 -1.41 -11.28
CA ALA A 38 5.07 -2.74 -11.02
C ALA A 38 4.70 -2.89 -9.55
N LEU A 39 5.60 -2.44 -8.65
CA LEU A 39 5.33 -2.36 -7.22
C LEU A 39 4.10 -1.50 -6.92
N ARG A 40 3.98 -0.32 -7.54
CA ARG A 40 2.84 0.58 -7.33
C ARG A 40 1.52 -0.11 -7.69
N ARG A 41 1.47 -0.76 -8.85
CA ARG A 41 0.29 -1.52 -9.28
C ARG A 41 -0.01 -2.69 -8.35
N ARG A 42 1.01 -3.46 -7.96
CA ARG A 42 0.84 -4.61 -7.06
C ARG A 42 0.39 -4.18 -5.66
N TRP A 43 0.95 -3.11 -5.11
CA TRP A 43 0.55 -2.54 -3.84
C TRP A 43 -0.91 -2.08 -3.86
N MET A 44 -1.30 -1.29 -4.87
CA MET A 44 -2.69 -0.86 -5.04
C MET A 44 -3.64 -2.06 -5.13
N TRP A 45 -3.27 -3.10 -5.88
CA TRP A 45 -4.07 -4.32 -5.98
C TRP A 45 -4.22 -5.01 -4.63
N LEU A 46 -3.12 -5.22 -3.89
CA LEU A 46 -3.13 -5.91 -2.60
C LEU A 46 -3.97 -5.17 -1.55
N VAL A 47 -3.88 -3.83 -1.51
CA VAL A 47 -4.70 -3.05 -0.57
C VAL A 47 -6.18 -3.14 -0.93
N ARG A 48 -6.52 -3.05 -2.21
CA ARG A 48 -7.91 -3.22 -2.67
C ARG A 48 -8.45 -4.61 -2.35
N ASP A 49 -7.69 -5.64 -2.68
CA ASP A 49 -8.03 -7.04 -2.42
C ASP A 49 -8.30 -7.28 -0.93
N TYR A 50 -7.39 -6.80 -0.07
CA TYR A 50 -7.57 -6.86 1.38
C TYR A 50 -8.85 -6.17 1.86
N LEU A 51 -9.13 -4.96 1.36
CA LEU A 51 -10.30 -4.17 1.74
C LEU A 51 -11.62 -4.77 1.24
N LEU A 52 -11.62 -5.33 0.02
CA LEU A 52 -12.78 -6.03 -0.55
C LEU A 52 -13.06 -7.36 0.19
N GLY A 53 -12.03 -7.97 0.77
CA GLY A 53 -12.19 -9.17 1.60
C GLY A 53 -12.67 -8.90 3.03
N GLN A 54 -12.77 -7.64 3.48
CA GLN A 54 -13.31 -7.32 4.80
C GLN A 54 -14.83 -7.21 4.76
N PRO A 55 -15.56 -7.90 5.65
CA PRO A 55 -17.00 -7.68 5.78
C PRO A 55 -17.28 -6.27 6.31
N LEU A 56 -18.33 -5.63 5.81
CA LEU A 56 -18.70 -4.27 6.17
C LEU A 56 -18.88 -4.10 7.70
N SER A 57 -19.36 -5.13 8.39
CA SER A 57 -19.54 -5.15 9.84
C SER A 57 -18.24 -5.01 10.65
N ARG A 58 -17.07 -5.26 10.06
CA ARG A 58 -15.76 -5.08 10.70
C ARG A 58 -15.12 -3.73 10.43
N LEU A 59 -15.72 -2.91 9.56
CA LEU A 59 -15.20 -1.61 9.18
C LEU A 59 -15.84 -0.52 10.04
N THR A 60 -15.01 0.37 10.57
CA THR A 60 -15.49 1.60 11.21
C THR A 60 -15.60 2.70 10.14
N MET A 61 -16.82 3.02 9.73
CA MET A 61 -17.05 4.07 8.73
C MET A 61 -16.92 5.46 9.38
N PRO A 62 -16.07 6.35 8.84
CA PRO A 62 -16.06 7.73 9.27
C PRO A 62 -17.37 8.42 8.86
N PRO A 63 -17.80 9.50 9.53
CA PRO A 63 -19.06 10.19 9.24
C PRO A 63 -19.23 10.59 7.76
N GLN A 64 -18.14 10.92 7.09
CA GLN A 64 -18.11 11.30 5.66
C GLN A 64 -18.52 10.14 4.72
N LEU A 65 -18.39 8.89 5.19
CA LEU A 65 -18.75 7.67 4.47
C LEU A 65 -20.03 7.02 5.01
N ALA A 66 -20.83 7.72 5.82
CA ALA A 66 -22.08 7.20 6.39
C ALA A 66 -23.14 6.80 5.33
N HIS A 67 -22.96 7.24 4.08
CA HIS A 67 -23.81 6.85 2.95
C HIS A 67 -23.53 5.45 2.40
N ILE A 68 -22.46 4.78 2.86
CA ILE A 68 -22.13 3.41 2.49
C ILE A 68 -22.90 2.47 3.41
N LEU A 69 -23.97 1.87 2.89
CA LEU A 69 -24.89 1.07 3.68
C LEU A 69 -24.83 -0.42 3.38
N CYS A 70 -24.21 -0.81 2.26
CA CYS A 70 -24.12 -2.20 1.84
C CYS A 70 -22.79 -2.53 1.15
N GLU A 71 -22.52 -3.83 0.98
CA GLU A 71 -21.31 -4.34 0.34
C GLU A 71 -21.14 -3.82 -1.10
N SER A 72 -22.23 -3.62 -1.84
CA SER A 72 -22.19 -3.07 -3.20
C SER A 72 -21.65 -1.64 -3.23
N ASP A 73 -22.03 -0.80 -2.26
CA ASP A 73 -21.53 0.57 -2.13
C ASP A 73 -20.04 0.57 -1.76
N TRP A 74 -19.65 -0.31 -0.84
CA TRP A 74 -18.27 -0.50 -0.43
C TRP A 74 -17.38 -0.95 -1.61
N HIS A 75 -17.83 -1.95 -2.36
CA HIS A 75 -17.13 -2.44 -3.55
C HIS A 75 -16.96 -1.32 -4.58
N ARG A 76 -18.04 -0.55 -4.84
CA ARG A 76 -17.98 0.58 -5.77
C ARG A 76 -16.96 1.63 -5.30
N LEU A 77 -16.94 1.96 -4.01
CA LEU A 77 -15.95 2.89 -3.46
C LEU A 77 -14.53 2.37 -3.70
N ILE A 78 -14.21 1.15 -3.27
CA ILE A 78 -12.83 0.63 -3.34
C ILE A 78 -12.31 0.49 -4.78
N LEU A 79 -13.18 0.08 -5.70
CA LEU A 79 -12.81 -0.09 -7.11
C LEU A 79 -12.61 1.24 -7.83
N THR A 80 -13.33 2.30 -7.43
CA THR A 80 -13.24 3.63 -8.06
C THR A 80 -12.29 4.58 -7.33
N ALA A 81 -11.99 4.34 -6.05
CA ALA A 81 -11.12 5.17 -5.24
C ALA A 81 -9.64 5.06 -5.64
N GLY A 82 -8.91 6.15 -5.43
CA GLY A 82 -7.45 6.15 -5.35
C GLY A 82 -6.68 6.38 -6.65
N GLY A 83 -7.31 6.35 -7.84
CA GLY A 83 -6.77 6.78 -9.14
C GLY A 83 -5.23 6.94 -9.26
N GLN A 84 -4.78 8.17 -9.55
CA GLN A 84 -3.35 8.54 -9.67
C GLN A 84 -2.70 8.91 -8.32
N HIS A 85 -3.40 8.76 -7.21
CA HIS A 85 -2.95 9.24 -5.90
C HIS A 85 -2.12 8.21 -5.12
N TRP A 86 -1.83 7.05 -5.72
CA TRP A 86 -0.92 6.04 -5.16
C TRP A 86 0.52 6.35 -5.54
N HIS A 87 1.34 6.64 -4.53
CA HIS A 87 2.75 6.93 -4.71
C HIS A 87 3.60 5.86 -4.04
N ILE A 88 4.62 5.37 -4.75
CA ILE A 88 5.73 4.59 -4.18
C ILE A 88 7.01 5.37 -4.42
N HIS A 89 7.80 5.52 -3.37
CA HIS A 89 9.15 6.07 -3.43
C HIS A 89 10.14 4.95 -3.14
N LEU A 90 11.09 4.75 -4.06
CA LEU A 90 12.21 3.85 -3.85
C LEU A 90 13.43 4.71 -3.53
N SER A 91 13.90 4.60 -2.29
CA SER A 91 15.13 5.27 -1.86
C SER A 91 16.34 4.54 -2.45
N LYS A 92 17.43 5.29 -2.69
CA LYS A 92 18.71 4.68 -3.09
C LYS A 92 19.21 3.75 -1.99
N LYS A 93 19.96 2.73 -2.39
CA LYS A 93 20.72 1.90 -1.45
C LYS A 93 21.65 2.82 -0.65
N THR A 94 21.61 2.74 0.67
CA THR A 94 22.58 3.41 1.54
C THR A 94 23.89 2.63 1.50
N GLU A 95 25.02 3.32 1.37
CA GLU A 95 26.36 2.68 1.25
C GLU A 95 26.74 1.84 2.47
N ASN A 96 26.09 2.05 3.62
CA ASN A 96 26.34 1.36 4.89
C ASN A 96 25.20 0.41 5.31
N GLY A 97 24.43 -0.12 4.35
CA GLY A 97 23.34 -1.08 4.57
C GLY A 97 23.60 -2.42 3.91
#